data_AF-A0A353NYV7-F1
#
_entry.id   AF-A0A353NYV7-F1
#
_cell.length_a   1.000
_cell.length_b   1.000
_cell.length_c   1.000
_cell.angle_alpha   90.00
_cell.angle_beta   90.00
_cell.angle_gamma   90.00
#
_symmetry.space_group_name_H-M   'P 1'
#
loop_
_entity.id
_entity.type
_entity.pdbx_description
1 polymer ?
#
loop_
_entity_poly.entity_id
_entity_poly.type
_entity_poly.pdbx_seq_one_letter_code
_entity_poly.pdbx_strand_id
1 'polypeptide(L)'
;MAEMKQRLISLVLGKVSKELTGEVFTPAIIKSSPFYYKSAVPKQVIVGQENFEIGGKSVTFHLRGYQPDVLLVQTTIEVENLFQKNIFALEKQAYEHSYRILKDYGADLLFSEDYSVFAVTNYQGEPEQFLNNRDIIASLLKSEESLTLDPQEVEYTLASRIKYGNNDLSIIDWDGVFLFDPVGDIEEDLELLTLANLQLLRHRILDHRLDTRLARMAELVHKMPAGRMYNTKELAEKMKETMEIRMGSISELQRLERDMKLIGDWYSARFYELAASKFKIDEWKKTIRGKLESLEDAYSVVIENFTVSTKHRAEWIQIIAFFILQIGWLALIILELMQITSH
;
A
#
# COMPACT_ATOMS: atom_id res chain seq x y z
N MET A 1 1.29 -18.93 39.85
CA MET A 1 2.27 -18.77 38.75
C MET A 1 1.48 -18.87 37.47
N ALA A 2 1.65 -17.92 36.54
CA ALA A 2 0.92 -17.97 35.27
C ALA A 2 1.47 -19.12 34.42
N GLU A 3 0.58 -19.88 33.80
CA GLU A 3 0.93 -20.93 32.84
C GLU A 3 1.40 -20.27 31.52
N MET A 4 2.47 -20.80 30.94
CA MET A 4 2.99 -20.35 29.64
C MET A 4 1.91 -20.50 28.58
N LYS A 5 1.65 -19.46 27.81
CA LYS A 5 0.65 -19.45 26.74
C LYS A 5 1.32 -19.35 25.39
N GLN A 6 0.86 -20.15 24.43
CA GLN A 6 1.34 -20.11 23.06
C GLN A 6 0.16 -19.88 22.13
N ARG A 7 0.29 -18.88 21.24
CA ARG A 7 -0.77 -18.41 20.35
C ARG A 7 -0.24 -18.30 18.93
N LEU A 8 -0.98 -18.88 17.99
CA LEU A 8 -0.87 -18.56 16.57
C LEU A 8 -1.92 -17.49 16.26
N ILE A 9 -1.49 -16.35 15.76
CA ILE A 9 -2.37 -15.25 15.36
C ILE A 9 -2.14 -15.00 13.89
N SER A 10 -3.21 -14.97 13.08
CA SER A 10 -3.09 -14.63 11.67
C SER A 10 -3.72 -13.26 11.40
N LEU A 11 -3.03 -12.43 10.65
CA LEU A 11 -3.49 -11.13 10.18
C LEU A 11 -3.66 -11.21 8.67
N VAL A 12 -4.89 -11.07 8.16
CA VAL A 12 -5.14 -11.07 6.71
C VAL A 12 -5.87 -9.79 6.33
N LEU A 13 -5.23 -8.98 5.52
CA LEU A 13 -5.76 -7.72 5.01
C LEU A 13 -6.16 -7.88 3.55
N GLY A 14 -7.29 -7.31 3.16
CA GLY A 14 -7.74 -7.35 1.76
C GLY A 14 -8.47 -6.08 1.36
N LYS A 15 -8.26 -5.64 0.11
CA LYS A 15 -9.02 -4.54 -0.48
C LYS A 15 -10.42 -5.02 -0.86
N VAL A 16 -11.44 -4.48 -0.19
CA VAL A 16 -12.86 -4.79 -0.42
C VAL A 16 -13.52 -3.75 -1.33
N SER A 17 -14.67 -4.11 -1.90
CA SER A 17 -15.45 -3.25 -2.80
C SER A 17 -16.49 -2.38 -2.09
N LYS A 18 -16.85 -2.73 -0.85
CA LYS A 18 -17.87 -2.05 -0.05
C LYS A 18 -17.22 -1.14 0.98
N GLU A 19 -17.84 0.01 1.21
CA GLU A 19 -17.46 0.87 2.34
C GLU A 19 -17.77 0.15 3.66
N LEU A 20 -16.76 0.06 4.52
CA LEU A 20 -16.88 -0.61 5.80
C LEU A 20 -17.41 0.38 6.85
N THR A 21 -18.52 0.01 7.49
CA THR A 21 -19.17 0.79 8.55
C THR A 21 -19.29 -0.05 9.81
N GLY A 22 -19.22 0.60 10.97
CA GLY A 22 -19.20 -0.07 12.25
C GLY A 22 -18.87 0.88 13.40
N GLU A 23 -18.78 0.34 14.61
CA GLU A 23 -18.37 1.09 15.78
C GLU A 23 -16.89 1.48 15.67
N VAL A 24 -16.55 2.71 16.08
CA VAL A 24 -15.17 3.18 16.05
C VAL A 24 -14.34 2.35 17.01
N PHE A 25 -13.36 1.63 16.47
CA PHE A 25 -12.37 0.93 17.25
C PHE A 25 -11.20 1.87 17.55
N THR A 26 -10.89 2.03 18.83
CA THR A 26 -9.67 2.72 19.24
C THR A 26 -8.66 1.65 19.64
N PRO A 27 -7.58 1.46 18.87
CA PRO A 27 -6.59 0.45 19.18
C PRO A 27 -5.96 0.69 20.55
N ALA A 28 -5.65 -0.40 21.24
CA ALA A 28 -4.96 -0.41 22.52
C ALA A 28 -3.49 -0.06 22.27
N ILE A 29 -3.21 1.23 22.06
CA ILE A 29 -1.85 1.73 22.05
C ILE A 29 -1.74 2.81 23.11
N ILE A 30 -0.51 2.95 23.61
CA ILE A 30 0.05 4.04 24.42
C ILE A 30 0.24 3.66 25.90
N LYS A 31 1.24 2.83 26.20
CA LYS A 31 1.79 2.73 27.58
C LYS A 31 2.74 3.89 27.92
N SER A 32 3.24 4.66 26.94
CA SER A 32 4.08 5.86 27.17
C SER A 32 4.16 6.86 26.00
N SER A 33 3.37 6.68 24.94
CA SER A 33 3.31 7.59 23.79
C SER A 33 2.71 8.98 24.10
N PRO A 34 3.26 10.05 23.51
CA PRO A 34 2.70 11.40 23.61
C PRO A 34 1.29 11.56 23.03
N PHE A 35 0.52 12.52 23.53
CA PHE A 35 -0.90 12.77 23.17
C PHE A 35 -1.19 12.90 21.66
N TYR A 36 -0.24 13.34 20.85
CA TYR A 36 -0.43 13.52 19.40
C TYR A 36 -0.53 12.19 18.61
N TYR A 37 -0.13 11.08 19.22
CA TYR A 37 -0.12 9.73 18.62
C TYR A 37 -1.51 9.23 18.19
N LYS A 38 -2.55 9.47 19.00
CA LYS A 38 -3.93 8.97 18.74
C LYS A 38 -4.54 9.48 17.43
N SER A 39 -4.00 10.57 16.88
CA SER A 39 -4.46 11.18 15.64
C SER A 39 -3.81 10.61 14.38
N ALA A 40 -2.76 9.79 14.54
CA ALA A 40 -1.95 9.23 13.46
C ALA A 40 -2.37 7.83 13.03
N VAL A 41 -2.89 7.05 13.99
CA VAL A 41 -3.32 5.68 13.73
C VAL A 41 -4.55 5.74 12.81
N PRO A 42 -4.56 5.01 11.69
CA PRO A 42 -5.72 4.94 10.82
C PRO A 42 -6.97 4.57 11.61
N LYS A 43 -8.07 5.30 11.39
CA LYS A 43 -9.34 5.02 12.04
C LYS A 43 -9.82 3.62 11.67
N GLN A 44 -10.15 2.84 12.68
CA GLN A 44 -10.63 1.48 12.55
C GLN A 44 -12.12 1.43 12.91
N VAL A 45 -12.86 0.53 12.25
CA VAL A 45 -14.24 0.21 12.63
C VAL A 45 -14.39 -1.28 12.88
N ILE A 46 -15.17 -1.66 13.89
CA ILE A 46 -15.53 -3.07 14.11
C ILE A 46 -16.61 -3.43 13.09
N VAL A 47 -16.29 -4.34 12.17
CA VAL A 47 -17.21 -4.78 11.11
C VAL A 47 -18.04 -5.97 11.58
N GLY A 48 -17.45 -6.86 12.39
CA GLY A 48 -18.13 -8.04 12.90
C GLY A 48 -17.18 -9.11 13.44
N GLN A 49 -17.73 -10.29 13.67
CA GLN A 49 -16.97 -11.48 14.05
C GLN A 49 -17.63 -12.73 13.47
N GLU A 50 -16.82 -13.74 13.14
CA GLU A 50 -17.26 -15.04 12.64
C GLU A 50 -16.59 -16.15 13.44
N ASN A 51 -17.30 -17.25 13.69
CA ASN A 51 -16.71 -18.42 14.35
C ASN A 51 -16.54 -19.55 13.34
N PHE A 52 -15.37 -20.18 13.33
CA PHE A 52 -15.08 -21.30 12.46
C PHE A 52 -14.23 -22.34 13.19
N GLU A 53 -14.39 -23.61 12.82
CA GLU A 53 -13.69 -24.72 13.46
C GLU A 53 -12.33 -24.93 12.79
N ILE A 54 -11.24 -24.80 13.56
CA ILE A 54 -9.87 -25.06 13.11
C ILE A 54 -9.24 -26.07 14.05
N GLY A 55 -8.69 -27.15 13.50
CA GLY A 55 -8.05 -28.21 14.29
C GLY A 55 -8.94 -28.82 15.39
N GLY A 56 -10.27 -28.85 15.18
CA GLY A 56 -11.24 -29.37 16.15
C GLY A 56 -11.61 -28.39 17.27
N LYS A 57 -11.18 -27.13 17.20
CA LYS A 57 -11.53 -26.06 18.15
C LYS A 57 -12.32 -24.97 17.45
N SER A 58 -13.35 -24.44 18.11
CA SER A 58 -14.06 -23.25 17.64
C SER A 58 -13.19 -22.02 17.86
N VAL A 59 -12.88 -21.29 16.80
CA VAL A 59 -12.02 -20.11 16.80
C VAL A 59 -12.79 -18.91 16.27
N THR A 60 -12.59 -17.74 16.90
CA THR A 60 -13.24 -16.48 16.49
C THR A 60 -12.33 -15.66 15.58
N PHE A 61 -12.89 -15.23 14.47
CA PHE A 61 -12.32 -14.31 13.50
C PHE A 61 -12.91 -12.91 13.74
N HIS A 62 -12.08 -11.95 14.10
CA HIS A 62 -12.46 -10.57 14.31
C HIS A 62 -12.24 -9.76 13.03
N LEU A 63 -13.29 -9.02 12.62
CA LEU A 63 -13.31 -8.25 11.39
C LEU A 63 -13.19 -6.76 11.71
N ARG A 64 -12.10 -6.13 11.27
CA ARG A 64 -11.84 -4.70 11.47
C ARG A 64 -11.66 -4.00 10.13
N GLY A 65 -12.37 -2.89 9.94
CA GLY A 65 -12.31 -2.10 8.70
C GLY A 65 -11.36 -0.93 8.84
N TYR A 66 -10.44 -0.79 7.90
CA TYR A 66 -9.65 0.41 7.66
C TYR A 66 -10.24 1.17 6.49
N GLN A 67 -10.81 2.34 6.77
CA GLN A 67 -11.46 3.13 5.74
C GLN A 67 -10.46 3.60 4.65
N PRO A 68 -10.91 3.74 3.40
CA PRO A 68 -12.27 3.48 2.93
C PRO A 68 -12.58 2.00 2.62
N ASP A 69 -11.57 1.20 2.26
CA ASP A 69 -11.77 -0.02 1.46
C ASP A 69 -10.87 -1.20 1.85
N VAL A 70 -10.31 -1.26 3.07
CA VAL A 70 -9.49 -2.41 3.51
C VAL A 70 -10.15 -3.12 4.69
N LEU A 71 -10.32 -4.43 4.58
CA LEU A 71 -10.81 -5.29 5.66
C LEU A 71 -9.64 -6.08 6.24
N LEU A 72 -9.47 -6.03 7.56
CA LEU A 72 -8.62 -6.92 8.34
C LEU A 72 -9.48 -8.07 8.89
N VAL A 73 -9.01 -9.28 8.65
CA VAL A 73 -9.47 -10.50 9.31
C VAL A 73 -8.36 -10.95 10.25
N GLN A 74 -8.63 -10.91 11.55
CA GLN A 74 -7.70 -11.37 12.57
C GLN A 74 -8.27 -12.58 13.29
N THR A 75 -7.46 -13.60 13.52
CA THR A 75 -7.84 -14.73 14.38
C THR A 75 -6.69 -15.11 15.30
N THR A 76 -7.04 -15.66 16.47
CA THR A 76 -6.09 -16.10 17.50
C THR A 76 -6.43 -17.52 17.91
N ILE A 77 -5.46 -18.42 17.77
CA ILE A 77 -5.57 -19.84 18.06
C ILE A 77 -4.61 -20.18 19.20
N GLU A 78 -5.15 -20.64 20.34
CA GLU A 78 -4.32 -21.18 21.43
C GLU A 78 -3.82 -22.58 21.07
N VAL A 79 -2.50 -22.76 21.11
CA VAL A 79 -1.80 -23.99 20.75
C VAL A 79 -0.95 -24.49 21.90
N GLU A 80 -0.74 -25.81 21.98
CA GLU A 80 0.08 -26.41 23.04
C GLU A 80 1.58 -26.17 22.81
N ASN A 81 2.02 -26.21 21.54
CA ASN A 81 3.41 -26.03 21.17
C ASN A 81 3.54 -25.47 19.75
N LEU A 82 4.10 -24.26 19.63
CA LEU A 82 4.35 -23.56 18.36
C LEU A 82 5.53 -24.13 17.58
N PHE A 83 6.41 -24.89 18.22
CA PHE A 83 7.65 -25.39 17.61
C PHE A 83 7.46 -26.75 16.92
N GLN A 84 6.29 -26.98 16.33
CA GLN A 84 5.90 -28.24 15.71
C GLN A 84 5.41 -28.05 14.27
N LYS A 85 5.59 -29.07 13.43
CA LYS A 85 5.18 -29.00 12.00
C LYS A 85 3.67 -28.94 11.78
N ASN A 86 2.85 -29.37 12.74
CA ASN A 86 1.39 -29.26 12.61
C ASN A 86 0.91 -27.80 12.60
N ILE A 87 1.73 -26.84 13.03
CA ILE A 87 1.40 -25.41 13.00
C ILE A 87 1.18 -24.91 11.58
N PHE A 88 1.95 -25.38 10.59
CA PHE A 88 1.74 -25.05 9.17
C PHE A 88 0.31 -25.40 8.70
N ALA A 89 -0.23 -26.53 9.16
CA ALA A 89 -1.59 -26.94 8.80
C ALA A 89 -2.67 -26.04 9.44
N LEU A 90 -2.44 -25.55 10.67
CA LEU A 90 -3.34 -24.63 11.35
C LEU A 90 -3.30 -23.23 10.71
N GLU A 91 -2.11 -22.74 10.40
CA GLU A 91 -1.87 -21.49 9.67
C GLU A 91 -2.59 -21.50 8.33
N LYS A 92 -2.40 -22.56 7.54
CA LYS A 92 -3.08 -22.73 6.26
C LYS A 92 -4.60 -22.70 6.39
N GLN A 93 -5.17 -23.40 7.38
CA GLN A 93 -6.63 -23.38 7.63
C GLN A 93 -7.12 -21.97 8.02
N ALA A 94 -6.36 -21.25 8.84
CA ALA A 94 -6.69 -19.88 9.23
C ALA A 94 -6.68 -18.93 8.03
N TYR A 95 -5.68 -19.02 7.15
CA TYR A 95 -5.61 -18.23 5.93
C TYR A 95 -6.71 -18.59 4.94
N GLU A 96 -6.96 -19.88 4.68
CA GLU A 96 -8.01 -20.31 3.76
C GLU A 96 -9.40 -19.80 4.18
N HIS A 97 -9.70 -19.80 5.47
CA HIS A 97 -10.95 -19.24 5.97
C HIS A 97 -10.96 -17.71 5.90
N SER A 98 -9.85 -17.04 6.26
CA SER A 98 -9.75 -15.58 6.15
C SER A 98 -9.95 -15.10 4.71
N TYR A 99 -9.40 -15.80 3.72
CA TYR A 99 -9.60 -15.51 2.30
C TYR A 99 -11.02 -15.75 1.82
N ARG A 100 -11.75 -16.70 2.42
CA ARG A 100 -13.18 -16.90 2.16
C ARG A 100 -13.98 -15.70 2.65
N ILE A 101 -13.72 -15.25 3.89
CA ILE A 101 -14.37 -14.04 4.43
C ILE A 101 -14.08 -12.85 3.54
N LEU A 102 -12.82 -12.60 3.16
CA LEU A 102 -12.47 -11.50 2.26
C LEU A 102 -13.27 -11.56 0.94
N LYS A 103 -13.39 -12.74 0.33
CA LYS A 103 -14.21 -12.94 -0.89
C LYS A 103 -15.68 -12.63 -0.67
N ASP A 104 -16.26 -13.00 0.47
CA ASP A 104 -17.66 -12.72 0.79
C ASP A 104 -17.93 -11.20 0.94
N TYR A 105 -16.91 -10.45 1.35
CA TYR A 105 -16.90 -8.98 1.34
C TYR A 105 -16.54 -8.36 -0.02
N GLY A 106 -16.40 -9.18 -1.06
CA GLY A 106 -16.09 -8.75 -2.43
C GLY A 106 -14.68 -8.21 -2.58
N ALA A 107 -13.72 -8.80 -1.85
CA ALA A 107 -12.31 -8.47 -1.99
C ALA A 107 -11.71 -9.03 -3.28
N ASP A 108 -10.77 -8.28 -3.84
CA ASP A 108 -9.86 -8.76 -4.87
C ASP A 108 -8.63 -9.36 -4.19
N LEU A 109 -8.47 -10.69 -4.26
CA LEU A 109 -7.34 -11.39 -3.63
C LEU A 109 -5.97 -11.06 -4.25
N LEU A 110 -5.93 -10.37 -5.40
CA LEU A 110 -4.69 -9.78 -5.89
C LEU A 110 -4.14 -8.72 -4.93
N PHE A 111 -5.03 -8.06 -4.20
CA PHE A 111 -4.75 -7.02 -3.22
C PHE A 111 -5.09 -7.52 -1.82
N SER A 112 -4.37 -8.55 -1.40
CA SER A 112 -4.33 -9.01 -0.02
C SER A 112 -2.90 -9.23 0.48
N GLU A 113 -2.74 -9.10 1.80
CA GLU A 113 -1.53 -9.46 2.54
C GLU A 113 -1.94 -10.39 3.67
N ASP A 114 -1.16 -11.44 3.88
CA ASP A 114 -1.25 -12.31 5.05
C ASP A 114 0.04 -12.24 5.85
N TYR A 115 -0.09 -12.38 7.17
CA TYR A 115 1.03 -12.31 8.08
C TYR A 115 0.76 -13.11 9.35
N SER A 116 1.70 -13.98 9.72
CA SER A 116 1.60 -14.85 10.88
C SER A 116 2.35 -14.30 12.08
N VAL A 117 1.73 -14.39 13.26
CA VAL A 117 2.33 -13.99 14.52
C VAL A 117 2.30 -15.19 15.47
N PHE A 118 3.49 -15.65 15.83
CA PHE A 118 3.70 -16.77 16.74
C PHE A 118 4.10 -16.21 18.11
N ALA A 119 3.15 -16.12 19.03
CA ALA A 119 3.36 -15.50 20.32
C ALA A 119 3.54 -16.53 21.44
N VAL A 120 4.65 -16.44 22.18
CA VAL A 120 4.93 -17.20 23.39
C VAL A 120 4.94 -16.23 24.56
N THR A 121 4.02 -16.41 25.51
CA THR A 121 3.88 -15.49 26.64
C THR A 121 3.84 -16.20 27.99
N ASN A 122 3.99 -15.44 29.08
CA ASN A 122 3.95 -15.94 30.47
C ASN A 122 5.01 -17.00 30.79
N TYR A 123 6.20 -16.93 30.16
CA TYR A 123 7.33 -17.82 30.46
C TYR A 123 8.28 -17.20 31.50
N GLN A 124 9.22 -18.01 31.99
CA GLN A 124 10.28 -17.59 32.92
C GLN A 124 11.66 -17.76 32.30
N GLY A 125 12.59 -16.89 32.71
CA GLY A 125 13.97 -16.88 32.20
C GLY A 125 14.13 -16.06 30.93
N GLU A 126 15.27 -16.25 30.28
CA GLU A 126 15.66 -15.54 29.06
C GLU A 126 14.95 -16.15 27.83
N PRO A 127 14.49 -15.33 26.86
CA PRO A 127 13.83 -15.80 25.64
C PRO A 127 14.72 -16.68 24.76
N GLU A 128 16.05 -16.56 24.90
CA GLU A 128 17.05 -17.34 24.17
C GLU A 128 16.87 -18.86 24.36
N GLN A 129 16.22 -19.30 25.44
CA GLN A 129 15.88 -20.71 25.65
C GLN A 129 15.06 -21.32 24.50
N PHE A 130 14.25 -20.51 23.81
CA PHE A 130 13.41 -20.97 22.70
C PHE A 130 14.19 -21.10 21.39
N LEU A 131 15.37 -20.48 21.28
CA LEU A 131 16.23 -20.55 20.09
C LEU A 131 16.86 -21.94 19.88
N ASN A 132 16.71 -22.85 20.84
CA ASN A 132 16.96 -24.28 20.61
C ASN A 132 16.06 -24.84 19.47
N ASN A 133 14.94 -24.20 19.17
CA ASN A 133 14.03 -24.51 18.07
C ASN A 133 14.29 -23.66 16.82
N ARG A 134 15.51 -23.14 16.64
CA ARG A 134 15.88 -22.22 15.56
C ARG A 134 15.43 -22.64 14.16
N ASP A 135 15.52 -23.93 13.84
CA ASP A 135 15.25 -24.42 12.49
C ASP A 135 13.74 -24.35 12.17
N ILE A 136 12.87 -24.73 13.12
CA ILE A 136 11.42 -24.62 12.96
C ILE A 136 10.93 -23.17 13.04
N ILE A 137 11.57 -22.33 13.88
CA ILE A 137 11.30 -20.89 13.92
C ILE A 137 11.56 -20.27 12.54
N ALA A 138 12.74 -20.51 11.96
CA ALA A 138 13.08 -19.98 10.65
C ALA A 138 12.17 -20.52 9.53
N SER A 139 11.78 -21.80 9.61
CA SER A 139 10.87 -22.43 8.65
C SER A 139 9.46 -21.81 8.69
N LEU A 140 8.93 -21.57 9.89
CA LEU A 140 7.62 -20.92 10.08
C LEU A 140 7.64 -19.45 9.62
N LEU A 141 8.70 -18.71 9.92
CA LEU A 141 8.87 -17.31 9.51
C LEU A 141 8.99 -17.11 7.98
N LYS A 142 9.23 -18.20 7.24
CA LYS A 142 9.34 -18.24 5.77
C LYS A 142 8.23 -19.04 5.10
N SER A 143 7.25 -19.49 5.89
CA SER A 143 6.18 -20.40 5.46
C SER A 143 6.68 -21.63 4.65
N GLU A 144 7.85 -22.16 5.00
CA GLU A 144 8.50 -23.27 4.30
C GLU A 144 8.42 -24.56 5.13
N GLU A 145 7.44 -25.42 4.81
CA GLU A 145 7.19 -26.67 5.55
C GLU A 145 8.13 -27.81 5.14
N SER A 146 8.53 -27.82 3.87
CA SER A 146 9.01 -29.01 3.17
C SER A 146 10.53 -29.06 3.04
N LEU A 147 11.15 -27.89 2.85
CA LEU A 147 12.58 -27.75 2.65
C LEU A 147 13.32 -27.61 3.98
N THR A 148 14.42 -28.35 4.11
CA THR A 148 15.40 -28.07 5.17
C THR A 148 16.18 -26.81 4.78
N LEU A 149 16.05 -25.74 5.56
CA LEU A 149 16.78 -24.49 5.35
C LEU A 149 18.29 -24.69 5.53
N ASP A 150 19.08 -23.96 4.73
CA ASP A 150 20.53 -23.89 4.92
C ASP A 150 20.86 -23.23 6.27
N PRO A 151 21.89 -23.69 7.00
CA PRO A 151 22.27 -23.08 8.27
C PRO A 151 22.53 -21.57 8.22
N GLN A 152 23.07 -21.05 7.11
CA GLN A 152 23.29 -19.60 6.93
C GLN A 152 21.97 -18.85 6.79
N GLU A 153 20.98 -19.47 6.13
CA GLU A 153 19.65 -18.89 5.98
C GLU A 153 18.91 -18.84 7.32
N VAL A 154 19.05 -19.89 8.14
CA VAL A 154 18.52 -19.91 9.52
C VAL A 154 19.15 -18.79 10.36
N GLU A 155 20.47 -18.62 10.28
CA GLU A 155 21.19 -17.57 10.99
C GLU A 155 20.77 -16.17 10.52
N TYR A 156 20.66 -15.96 9.20
CA TYR A 156 20.20 -14.71 8.59
C TYR A 156 18.79 -14.32 9.07
N THR A 157 17.86 -15.28 9.07
CA THR A 157 16.48 -15.09 9.51
C THR A 157 16.45 -14.65 10.98
N LEU A 158 17.16 -15.38 11.85
CA LEU A 158 17.19 -15.12 13.30
C LEU A 158 18.02 -13.89 13.69
N ALA A 159 18.85 -13.36 12.80
CA ALA A 159 19.58 -12.12 13.02
C ALA A 159 18.64 -10.90 13.07
N SER A 160 17.46 -11.00 12.45
CA SER A 160 16.46 -9.92 12.36
C SER A 160 15.60 -9.87 13.63
N ARG A 161 16.25 -9.57 14.76
CA ARG A 161 15.64 -9.59 16.08
C ARG A 161 15.77 -8.27 16.83
N ILE A 162 14.82 -7.99 17.71
CA ILE A 162 14.82 -6.83 18.61
C ILE A 162 14.47 -7.26 20.04
N LYS A 163 15.13 -6.65 21.03
CA LYS A 163 14.84 -6.79 22.46
C LYS A 163 14.56 -5.41 23.03
N TYR A 164 13.51 -5.28 23.83
CA TYR A 164 13.16 -4.09 24.60
C TYR A 164 13.66 -4.19 26.04
N GLY A 165 13.35 -5.28 26.71
CA GLY A 165 13.86 -5.70 28.01
C GLY A 165 14.84 -6.86 27.90
N ASN A 166 15.33 -7.32 29.06
CA ASN A 166 16.18 -8.51 29.10
C ASN A 166 15.39 -9.77 28.70
N ASN A 167 14.11 -9.81 29.05
CA ASN A 167 13.32 -11.03 29.01
C ASN A 167 12.35 -11.08 27.82
N ASP A 168 12.29 -10.07 26.95
CA ASP A 168 11.48 -10.08 25.73
C ASP A 168 12.37 -10.21 24.48
N LEU A 169 11.77 -10.70 23.40
CA LEU A 169 12.45 -10.88 22.11
C LEU A 169 11.40 -10.93 21.01
N SER A 170 11.62 -10.18 19.93
CA SER A 170 10.84 -10.29 18.71
C SER A 170 11.76 -10.66 17.56
N ILE A 171 11.39 -11.64 16.74
CA ILE A 171 12.12 -12.06 15.54
C ILE A 171 11.19 -11.89 14.35
N ILE A 172 11.48 -10.92 13.49
CA ILE A 172 10.57 -10.47 12.43
C ILE A 172 11.15 -10.88 11.08
N ASP A 173 10.33 -11.52 10.24
CA ASP A 173 10.63 -11.76 8.83
C ASP A 173 9.41 -11.42 7.95
N TRP A 174 9.48 -11.76 6.66
CA TRP A 174 8.50 -11.38 5.64
C TRP A 174 7.14 -12.06 5.83
N ASP A 175 7.10 -13.37 6.10
CA ASP A 175 5.84 -14.12 6.21
C ASP A 175 5.29 -14.18 7.65
N GLY A 176 6.12 -13.84 8.63
CA GLY A 176 5.67 -13.79 10.01
C GLY A 176 6.68 -13.25 11.02
N VAL A 177 6.30 -13.36 12.29
CA VAL A 177 7.08 -12.93 13.44
C VAL A 177 6.93 -13.92 14.59
N PHE A 178 8.00 -14.12 15.36
CA PHE A 178 7.93 -14.70 16.70
C PHE A 178 8.01 -13.61 17.74
N LEU A 179 7.02 -13.55 18.64
CA LEU A 179 6.97 -12.64 19.78
C LEU A 179 7.13 -13.44 21.07
N PHE A 180 8.16 -13.10 21.84
CA PHE A 180 8.41 -13.65 23.17
C PHE A 180 8.22 -12.52 24.18
N ASP A 181 7.13 -12.57 24.94
CA ASP A 181 6.86 -11.59 26.00
C ASP A 181 6.52 -12.26 27.35
N PRO A 182 7.29 -12.02 28.41
CA PRO A 182 7.11 -12.73 29.69
C PRO A 182 5.86 -12.30 30.47
N VAL A 183 5.25 -11.16 30.15
CA VAL A 183 4.08 -10.59 30.85
C VAL A 183 2.78 -10.76 30.04
N GLY A 184 2.90 -11.07 28.75
CA GLY A 184 1.80 -11.26 27.82
C GLY A 184 1.28 -9.99 27.15
N ASP A 185 2.07 -8.91 27.14
CA ASP A 185 1.70 -7.62 26.55
C ASP A 185 2.18 -7.55 25.09
N ILE A 186 1.38 -8.06 24.15
CA ILE A 186 1.75 -8.14 22.72
C ILE A 186 0.84 -7.30 21.82
N GLU A 187 -0.17 -6.65 22.40
CA GLU A 187 -1.21 -5.94 21.66
C GLU A 187 -0.63 -4.75 20.88
N GLU A 188 0.38 -4.06 21.42
CA GLU A 188 1.08 -2.96 20.74
C GLU A 188 1.85 -3.48 19.51
N ASP A 189 2.60 -4.56 19.65
CA ASP A 189 3.33 -5.20 18.54
C ASP A 189 2.36 -5.64 17.43
N LEU A 190 1.23 -6.24 17.79
CA LEU A 190 0.21 -6.66 16.85
C LEU A 190 -0.35 -5.48 16.04
N GLU A 191 -0.63 -4.34 16.67
CA GLU A 191 -1.10 -3.16 15.95
C GLU A 191 -0.02 -2.57 15.04
N LEU A 192 1.25 -2.58 15.46
CA LEU A 192 2.37 -2.10 14.63
C LEU A 192 2.59 -2.99 13.39
N LEU A 193 2.51 -4.32 13.54
CA LEU A 193 2.59 -5.28 12.43
C LEU A 193 1.41 -5.13 11.49
N THR A 194 0.21 -4.94 12.05
CA THR A 194 -1.01 -4.70 11.27
C THR A 194 -0.88 -3.41 10.46
N LEU A 195 -0.35 -2.35 11.07
CA LEU A 195 -0.10 -1.07 10.38
C LEU A 195 0.94 -1.24 9.26
N ALA A 196 2.03 -1.96 9.51
CA ALA A 196 3.07 -2.19 8.51
C ALA A 196 2.52 -2.99 7.30
N ASN A 197 1.73 -4.03 7.54
CA ASN A 197 1.05 -4.79 6.48
C ASN A 197 0.00 -3.94 5.74
N LEU A 198 -0.77 -3.12 6.45
CA LEU A 198 -1.71 -2.18 5.83
C LEU A 198 -0.98 -1.21 4.90
N GLN A 199 0.19 -0.71 5.31
CA GLN A 199 1.00 0.14 4.46
C GLN A 199 1.50 -0.62 3.24
N LEU A 200 2.05 -1.83 3.39
CA LEU A 200 2.47 -2.66 2.26
C LEU A 200 1.34 -2.84 1.23
N LEU A 201 0.15 -3.23 1.70
CA LEU A 201 -1.04 -3.39 0.86
C LEU A 201 -1.38 -2.11 0.10
N ARG A 202 -1.43 -0.97 0.79
CA ARG A 202 -1.77 0.32 0.18
C ARG A 202 -0.73 0.78 -0.84
N HIS A 203 0.55 0.53 -0.60
CA HIS A 203 1.59 0.80 -1.60
C HIS A 203 1.41 -0.08 -2.83
N ARG A 204 1.15 -1.38 -2.68
CA ARG A 204 0.87 -2.29 -3.81
C ARG A 204 -0.36 -1.87 -4.63
N ILE A 205 -1.44 -1.45 -3.96
CA ILE A 205 -2.65 -0.94 -4.62
C ILE A 205 -2.33 0.33 -5.42
N LEU A 206 -1.61 1.28 -4.82
CA LEU A 206 -1.24 2.53 -5.46
C LEU A 206 -0.32 2.29 -6.67
N ASP A 207 0.67 1.42 -6.51
CA ASP A 207 1.60 1.02 -7.56
C ASP A 207 0.87 0.47 -8.79
N HIS A 208 -0.05 -0.47 -8.58
CA HIS A 208 -0.87 -1.04 -9.65
C HIS A 208 -1.79 -0.01 -10.33
N ARG A 209 -2.38 0.91 -9.54
CA ARG A 209 -3.19 2.02 -10.08
C ARG A 209 -2.35 2.95 -10.97
N LEU A 210 -1.09 3.20 -10.60
CA LEU A 210 -0.18 4.01 -11.39
C LEU A 210 0.23 3.31 -12.68
N ASP A 211 0.51 2.00 -12.65
CA ASP A 211 0.80 1.23 -13.88
C ASP A 211 -0.35 1.28 -14.88
N THR A 212 -1.58 1.10 -14.40
CA THR A 212 -2.78 1.17 -15.24
C THR A 212 -2.96 2.57 -15.86
N ARG A 213 -2.54 3.63 -15.17
CA ARG A 213 -2.59 5.01 -15.69
C ARG A 213 -1.48 5.27 -16.71
N LEU A 214 -0.26 4.82 -16.43
CA LEU A 214 0.86 4.90 -17.36
C LEU A 214 0.57 4.17 -18.67
N ALA A 215 0.02 2.96 -18.61
CA ALA A 215 -0.38 2.19 -19.79
C ALA A 215 -1.42 2.94 -20.64
N ARG A 216 -2.45 3.52 -20.00
CA ARG A 216 -3.46 4.35 -20.70
C ARG A 216 -2.83 5.59 -21.34
N MET A 217 -1.88 6.24 -20.69
CA MET A 217 -1.19 7.40 -21.26
C MET A 217 -0.32 7.02 -22.46
N ALA A 218 0.42 5.92 -22.36
CA ALA A 218 1.19 5.41 -23.50
C ALA A 218 0.29 5.10 -24.70
N GLU A 219 -0.88 4.50 -24.46
CA GLU A 219 -1.88 4.24 -25.50
C GLU A 219 -2.43 5.53 -26.11
N LEU A 220 -2.73 6.54 -25.29
CA LEU A 220 -3.17 7.86 -25.78
C LEU A 220 -2.12 8.52 -26.67
N VAL A 221 -0.84 8.51 -26.26
CA VAL A 221 0.27 9.03 -27.06
C VAL A 221 0.37 8.29 -28.40
N HIS A 222 0.27 6.96 -28.39
CA HIS A 222 0.42 6.13 -29.59
C HIS A 222 -0.76 6.28 -30.57
N LYS A 223 -1.99 6.37 -30.05
CA LYS A 223 -3.21 6.48 -30.87
C LYS A 223 -3.48 7.90 -31.36
N MET A 224 -2.68 8.89 -31.01
CA MET A 224 -2.85 10.25 -31.51
C MET A 224 -2.51 10.33 -33.01
N PRO A 225 -3.48 10.59 -33.89
CA PRO A 225 -3.18 10.86 -35.29
C PRO A 225 -2.48 12.21 -35.40
N ALA A 226 -1.32 12.24 -36.05
CA ALA A 226 -0.63 13.46 -36.40
C ALA A 226 -1.59 14.38 -37.20
N GLY A 227 -1.85 15.59 -36.69
CA GLY A 227 -2.58 16.63 -37.43
C GLY A 227 -4.09 16.74 -37.18
N ARG A 228 -4.69 16.07 -36.19
CA ARG A 228 -6.12 16.27 -35.87
C ARG A 228 -6.34 17.55 -35.04
N MET A 229 -7.34 18.33 -35.45
CA MET A 229 -7.71 19.60 -34.83
C MET A 229 -8.44 19.35 -33.50
N TYR A 230 -7.73 19.42 -32.37
CA TYR A 230 -8.37 19.30 -31.04
C TYR A 230 -8.83 20.65 -30.51
N ASN A 231 -9.98 20.64 -29.84
CA ASN A 231 -10.59 21.83 -29.25
C ASN A 231 -9.82 22.20 -27.98
N THR A 232 -9.35 23.44 -27.85
CA THR A 232 -8.57 23.92 -26.68
C THR A 232 -9.30 23.73 -25.34
N LYS A 233 -10.64 23.70 -25.35
CA LYS A 233 -11.47 23.37 -24.18
C LYS A 233 -11.33 21.92 -23.73
N GLU A 234 -11.32 20.97 -24.67
CA GLU A 234 -11.18 19.54 -24.39
C GLU A 234 -9.78 19.23 -23.83
N LEU A 235 -8.76 19.94 -24.31
CA LEU A 235 -7.40 19.87 -23.78
C LEU A 235 -7.32 20.40 -22.34
N ALA A 236 -7.94 21.55 -22.05
CA ALA A 236 -7.97 22.13 -20.72
C ALA A 236 -8.75 21.25 -19.72
N GLU A 237 -9.82 20.59 -20.17
CA GLU A 237 -10.60 19.66 -19.34
C GLU A 237 -9.80 18.39 -19.02
N LYS A 238 -9.11 17.81 -20.01
CA LYS A 238 -8.17 16.71 -19.79
C LYS A 238 -7.00 17.08 -18.89
N MET A 239 -6.48 18.31 -18.97
CA MET A 239 -5.45 18.84 -18.07
C MET A 239 -5.95 18.93 -16.62
N LYS A 240 -7.20 19.37 -16.43
CA LYS A 240 -7.79 19.47 -15.09
C LYS A 240 -8.01 18.09 -14.47
N GLU A 241 -8.61 17.16 -15.21
CA GLU A 241 -8.77 15.76 -14.79
C GLU A 241 -7.40 15.12 -14.45
N THR A 242 -6.39 15.42 -15.25
CA THR A 242 -5.00 14.97 -15.05
C THR A 242 -4.38 15.51 -13.76
N MET A 243 -4.49 16.81 -13.51
CA MET A 243 -3.98 17.43 -12.29
C MET A 243 -4.72 16.91 -11.05
N GLU A 244 -6.02 16.68 -11.14
CA GLU A 244 -6.82 16.09 -10.07
C GLU A 244 -6.37 14.65 -9.74
N ILE A 245 -6.13 13.82 -10.76
CA ILE A 245 -5.62 12.45 -10.58
C ILE A 245 -4.21 12.45 -9.96
N ARG A 246 -3.32 13.32 -10.44
CA ARG A 246 -1.95 13.46 -9.91
C ARG A 246 -1.98 13.95 -8.47
N MET A 247 -2.70 15.02 -8.18
CA MET A 247 -2.84 15.59 -6.85
C MET A 247 -3.46 14.58 -5.89
N GLY A 248 -4.45 13.82 -6.34
CA GLY A 248 -5.06 12.72 -5.59
C GLY A 248 -4.05 11.64 -5.23
N SER A 249 -3.20 11.22 -6.17
CA SER A 249 -2.19 10.17 -5.94
C SER A 249 -1.03 10.63 -5.05
N ILE A 250 -0.58 11.88 -5.21
CA ILE A 250 0.40 12.50 -4.32
C ILE A 250 -0.18 12.65 -2.92
N SER A 251 -1.43 13.10 -2.80
CA SER A 251 -2.11 13.21 -1.50
C SER A 251 -2.30 11.84 -0.84
N GLU A 252 -2.61 10.80 -1.62
CA GLU A 252 -2.68 9.41 -1.14
C GLU A 252 -1.32 8.95 -0.62
N LEU A 253 -0.24 9.10 -1.40
CA LEU A 253 1.12 8.77 -0.95
C LEU A 253 1.54 9.55 0.31
N GLN A 254 1.29 10.86 0.34
CA GLN A 254 1.59 11.70 1.51
C GLN A 254 0.79 11.28 2.75
N ARG A 255 -0.44 10.78 2.56
CA ARG A 255 -1.24 10.23 3.65
C ARG A 255 -0.59 8.95 4.19
N LEU A 256 -0.20 8.03 3.31
CA LEU A 256 0.53 6.81 3.70
C LEU A 256 1.83 7.15 4.46
N GLU A 257 2.54 8.19 4.04
CA GLU A 257 3.78 8.64 4.70
C GLU A 257 3.52 9.34 6.04
N ARG A 258 2.38 10.02 6.21
CA ARG A 258 2.05 10.74 7.45
C ARG A 258 1.73 9.77 8.59
N ASP A 259 1.10 8.65 8.28
CA ASP A 259 0.72 7.62 9.27
C ASP A 259 1.95 7.02 9.99
N MET A 260 3.16 7.19 9.43
CA MET A 260 4.45 6.75 9.98
C MET A 260 5.12 7.76 10.94
N LYS A 261 4.81 9.07 10.84
CA LYS A 261 5.61 10.13 11.50
C LYS A 261 5.40 10.28 13.01
N LEU A 262 4.56 9.44 13.60
CA LEU A 262 4.06 9.63 14.96
C LEU A 262 4.14 8.32 15.75
N ILE A 263 5.28 7.63 15.68
CA ILE A 263 5.52 6.45 16.53
C ILE A 263 5.95 6.92 17.93
N GLY A 264 5.27 6.40 18.94
CA GLY A 264 5.10 7.03 20.25
C GLY A 264 6.32 6.96 21.16
N ASP A 265 6.99 5.82 21.17
CA ASP A 265 8.23 5.59 21.90
C ASP A 265 9.30 4.97 21.01
N TRP A 266 10.51 4.90 21.55
CA TRP A 266 11.68 4.42 20.83
C TRP A 266 11.59 2.95 20.44
N TYR A 267 10.97 2.10 21.26
CA TYR A 267 10.83 0.68 20.95
C TYR A 267 9.90 0.47 19.77
N SER A 268 8.69 1.03 19.85
CA SER A 268 7.70 0.99 18.80
C SER A 268 8.27 1.50 17.48
N ALA A 269 9.09 2.57 17.52
CA ALA A 269 9.72 3.13 16.33
C ALA A 269 10.69 2.13 15.69
N ARG A 270 11.55 1.49 16.49
CA ARG A 270 12.51 0.49 16.01
C ARG A 270 11.85 -0.80 15.57
N PHE A 271 10.83 -1.25 16.29
CA PHE A 271 10.05 -2.43 15.94
C PHE A 271 9.37 -2.23 14.58
N TYR A 272 8.68 -1.10 14.42
CA TYR A 272 8.05 -0.74 13.15
C TYR A 272 9.07 -0.58 12.02
N GLU A 273 10.21 0.07 12.27
CA GLU A 273 11.29 0.23 11.27
C GLU A 273 11.82 -1.13 10.81
N LEU A 274 11.99 -2.08 11.73
CA LEU A 274 12.41 -3.45 11.39
C LEU A 274 11.36 -4.17 10.54
N ALA A 275 10.07 -4.08 10.89
CA ALA A 275 8.98 -4.65 10.09
C ALA A 275 8.87 -3.99 8.70
N ALA A 276 8.90 -2.65 8.63
CA ALA A 276 8.85 -1.90 7.39
C ALA A 276 10.04 -2.17 6.45
N SER A 277 11.23 -2.39 7.04
CA SER A 277 12.44 -2.80 6.33
C SER A 277 12.27 -4.20 5.73
N LYS A 278 11.77 -5.16 6.52
CA LYS A 278 11.44 -6.50 6.02
C LYS A 278 10.44 -6.43 4.88
N PHE A 279 9.38 -5.65 5.00
CA PHE A 279 8.37 -5.44 3.95
C PHE A 279 8.84 -4.57 2.78
N LYS A 280 10.09 -4.10 2.80
CA LYS A 280 10.69 -3.26 1.76
C LYS A 280 9.84 -2.03 1.41
N ILE A 281 9.17 -1.45 2.40
CA ILE A 281 8.24 -0.33 2.20
C ILE A 281 8.94 0.86 1.52
N ASP A 282 10.21 1.10 1.85
CA ASP A 282 10.98 2.18 1.23
C ASP A 282 11.34 1.91 -0.25
N GLU A 283 11.49 0.66 -0.66
CA GLU A 283 11.66 0.30 -2.07
C GLU A 283 10.36 0.57 -2.84
N TRP A 284 9.21 0.18 -2.28
CA TRP A 284 7.90 0.50 -2.84
C TRP A 284 7.69 2.01 -2.99
N LYS A 285 8.04 2.81 -1.97
CA LYS A 285 7.96 4.28 -2.05
C LYS A 285 8.81 4.83 -3.20
N LYS A 286 10.04 4.34 -3.37
CA LYS A 286 10.92 4.78 -4.46
C LYS A 286 10.32 4.46 -5.83
N THR A 287 9.80 3.24 -6.02
CA THR A 287 9.14 2.82 -7.25
C THR A 287 7.93 3.68 -7.57
N ILE A 288 7.06 3.93 -6.59
CA ILE A 288 5.86 4.77 -6.75
C ILE A 288 6.23 6.21 -7.12
N ARG A 289 7.24 6.80 -6.48
CA ARG A 289 7.72 8.16 -6.82
C ARG A 289 8.23 8.22 -8.25
N GLY A 290 9.04 7.24 -8.68
CA GLY A 290 9.50 7.16 -10.07
C GLY A 290 8.35 7.01 -11.08
N LYS A 291 7.29 6.25 -10.74
CA LYS A 291 6.08 6.14 -11.57
C LYS A 291 5.30 7.46 -11.64
N LEU A 292 5.21 8.22 -10.54
CA LEU A 292 4.58 9.54 -10.51
C LEU A 292 5.35 10.55 -11.38
N GLU A 293 6.68 10.53 -11.33
CA GLU A 293 7.55 11.36 -12.20
C GLU A 293 7.37 10.97 -13.68
N SER A 294 7.42 9.69 -14.00
CA SER A 294 7.20 9.18 -15.37
C SER A 294 5.83 9.58 -15.92
N LEU A 295 4.81 9.60 -15.06
CA LEU A 295 3.46 10.01 -15.41
C LEU A 295 3.40 11.52 -15.70
N GLU A 296 4.09 12.35 -14.92
CA GLU A 296 4.27 13.79 -15.19
C GLU A 296 4.99 14.05 -16.53
N ASP A 297 6.05 13.32 -16.82
CA ASP A 297 6.80 13.44 -18.07
C ASP A 297 5.91 13.06 -19.28
N ALA A 298 5.19 11.94 -19.19
CA ALA A 298 4.27 11.51 -20.23
C ALA A 298 3.18 12.57 -20.51
N TYR A 299 2.63 13.19 -19.46
CA TYR A 299 1.67 14.28 -19.64
C TYR A 299 2.31 15.52 -20.28
N SER A 300 3.52 15.87 -19.90
CA SER A 300 4.24 17.01 -20.49
C SER A 300 4.44 16.83 -22.00
N VAL A 301 4.86 15.63 -22.43
CA VAL A 301 4.99 15.28 -23.85
C VAL A 301 3.65 15.38 -24.60
N VAL A 302 2.58 14.88 -23.98
CA VAL A 302 1.22 14.99 -24.54
C VAL A 302 0.84 16.46 -24.75
N ILE A 303 1.08 17.32 -23.75
CA ILE A 303 0.77 18.75 -23.78
C ILE A 303 1.59 19.50 -24.83
N GLU A 304 2.89 19.22 -24.93
CA GLU A 304 3.78 19.86 -25.91
C GLU A 304 3.32 19.55 -27.33
N ASN A 305 3.00 18.29 -27.64
CA ASN A 305 2.46 17.90 -28.94
C ASN A 305 1.16 18.64 -29.29
N PHE A 306 0.28 18.89 -28.31
CA PHE A 306 -0.92 19.69 -28.52
C PHE A 306 -0.62 21.19 -28.73
N THR A 307 0.34 21.74 -28.00
CA THR A 307 0.68 23.18 -28.04
C THR A 307 1.44 23.55 -29.32
N VAL A 308 2.32 22.67 -29.80
CA VAL A 308 3.01 22.85 -31.10
C VAL A 308 1.99 22.94 -32.24
N SER A 309 0.94 22.10 -32.22
CA SER A 309 -0.11 22.12 -33.23
C SER A 309 -0.91 23.43 -33.26
N THR A 310 -1.18 24.04 -32.10
CA THR A 310 -1.93 25.30 -32.02
C THR A 310 -1.08 26.52 -32.41
N LYS A 311 0.20 26.57 -32.02
CA LYS A 311 1.12 27.65 -32.42
C LYS A 311 1.36 27.70 -33.92
N HIS A 312 1.66 26.56 -34.54
CA HIS A 312 1.86 26.49 -35.98
C HIS A 312 0.60 26.93 -36.74
N ARG A 313 -0.59 26.58 -36.25
CA ARG A 313 -1.84 27.04 -36.86
C ARG A 313 -2.07 28.54 -36.73
N ALA A 314 -1.74 29.15 -35.59
CA ALA A 314 -1.84 30.59 -35.42
C ALA A 314 -0.91 31.31 -36.40
N GLU A 315 0.30 30.79 -36.61
CA GLU A 315 1.25 31.29 -37.61
C GLU A 315 0.66 31.17 -39.03
N TRP A 316 0.09 30.02 -39.41
CA TRP A 316 -0.54 29.85 -40.73
C TRP A 316 -1.77 30.75 -40.93
N ILE A 317 -2.63 30.92 -39.92
CA ILE A 317 -3.77 31.84 -39.99
C ILE A 317 -3.29 33.27 -40.16
N GLN A 318 -2.24 33.68 -39.44
CA GLN A 318 -1.64 35.00 -39.57
C GLN A 318 -1.06 35.22 -40.97
N ILE A 319 -0.38 34.20 -41.54
CA ILE A 319 0.13 34.24 -42.91
C ILE A 319 -1.02 34.39 -43.92
N ILE A 320 -2.08 33.58 -43.79
CA ILE A 320 -3.25 33.66 -44.68
C ILE A 320 -3.95 35.01 -44.56
N ALA A 321 -4.17 35.51 -43.35
CA ALA A 321 -4.79 36.80 -43.10
C ALA A 321 -3.95 37.95 -43.69
N PHE A 322 -2.62 37.86 -43.56
CA PHE A 322 -1.70 38.79 -44.21
C PHE A 322 -1.85 38.78 -45.73
N PHE A 323 -1.89 37.60 -46.37
CA PHE A 323 -2.09 37.48 -47.81
C PHE A 323 -3.45 38.03 -48.28
N ILE A 324 -4.53 37.76 -47.56
CA ILE A 324 -5.86 38.30 -47.86
C ILE A 324 -5.83 39.83 -47.82
N LEU A 325 -5.17 40.40 -46.81
CA LEU A 325 -5.02 41.85 -46.66
C LEU A 325 -4.21 42.46 -47.82
N GLN A 326 -3.12 41.81 -48.26
CA GLN A 326 -2.33 42.25 -49.42
C GLN A 326 -3.14 42.23 -50.72
N ILE A 327 -3.92 41.17 -50.96
CA ILE A 327 -4.78 41.05 -52.15
C ILE A 327 -5.85 42.16 -52.13
N GLY A 328 -6.48 42.42 -50.99
CA GLY A 328 -7.46 43.48 -50.84
C GLY A 328 -6.87 44.87 -51.12
N TRP A 329 -5.66 45.14 -50.62
CA TRP A 329 -4.96 46.40 -50.87
C TRP A 329 -4.58 46.59 -52.34
N LEU A 330 -4.10 45.52 -52.99
CA LEU A 330 -3.76 45.53 -54.42
C LEU A 330 -5.01 45.79 -55.29
N ALA A 331 -6.16 45.21 -54.94
CA ALA A 331 -7.42 45.48 -55.63
C ALA A 331 -7.86 46.95 -55.51
N LEU A 332 -7.68 47.57 -54.34
CA LEU A 332 -7.96 49.00 -54.14
C LEU A 332 -7.07 49.88 -55.02
N ILE A 333 -5.77 49.57 -55.11
CA ILE A 333 -4.84 50.32 -55.96
C ILE A 333 -5.20 50.21 -57.43
N ILE A 334 -5.59 49.02 -57.91
CA ILE A 334 -6.04 48.84 -59.29
C ILE A 334 -7.29 49.69 -59.57
N LEU A 335 -8.26 49.70 -58.64
CA LEU A 335 -9.45 50.53 -58.75
C LEU A 335 -9.10 52.03 -58.82
N GLU A 336 -8.17 52.49 -58.00
CA GLU A 336 -7.69 53.87 -57.99
C GLU A 336 -6.98 54.23 -59.31
N LEU A 337 -6.12 53.35 -59.82
CA LEU A 337 -5.48 53.50 -61.13
C LEU A 337 -6.50 53.55 -62.27
N MET A 338 -7.53 52.71 -62.24
CA MET A 338 -8.60 52.74 -63.24
C MET A 338 -9.40 54.05 -63.16
N GLN A 339 -9.66 54.58 -61.97
CA GLN A 339 -10.30 55.90 -61.81
C GLN A 339 -9.43 57.02 -62.37
N ILE A 340 -8.11 57.00 -62.11
CA ILE A 340 -7.16 58.00 -62.61
C ILE A 340 -7.04 57.96 -64.13
N THR A 341 -7.13 56.78 -64.76
CA THR A 341 -7.04 56.63 -66.23
C THR A 341 -8.35 56.98 -66.95
N SER A 342 -9.45 57.14 -66.21
CA SER A 342 -10.78 57.50 -66.74
C SER A 342 -11.08 59.01 -66.73
N HIS A 343 -10.12 59.81 -66.29
CA HIS A 343 -10.09 61.27 -66.39
C HIS A 343 -8.98 61.70 -67.37
#